data_AF-A0A0Q9ZJ04-F1
#
_entry.id   AF-A0A0Q9ZJ04-F1
#
_cell.length_a   1.000
_cell.length_b   1.000
_cell.length_c   1.000
_cell.angle_alpha   90.00
_cell.angle_beta   90.00
_cell.angle_gamma   90.00
#
_symmetry.space_group_name_H-M   'P 1'
#
loop_
_entity.id
_entity.type
_entity.pdbx_description
1 polymer ?
#
loop_
_entity_poly.entity_id
_entity_poly.type
_entity_poly.pdbx_seq_one_letter_code
_entity_poly.pdbx_strand_id
1 'polypeptide(L)'
;MNEIINFNSEFKSLWTKTRKRFNDANIYSAIINDFRLNAEFISGTKYRRLFKRFGIYVFYIKPLKAYSLEELSADWNFDGYSNYPRIIKSKFSFYDEINTENWYPFYIGKAENLGSRINEHINHKGEITTYGLKLKDRKFFTPQNIKYSFWELPEDLKDSPKDIKQFLLKHLERELREKMKPWIGKH
;
A
#
# COMPACT_ATOMS: atom_id res chain seq x y z
N MET A 1 -14.44 -3.98 -41.07
CA MET A 1 -15.05 -4.80 -40.01
C MET A 1 -14.20 -4.61 -38.77
N ASN A 2 -14.75 -3.98 -37.73
CA ASN A 2 -14.05 -3.87 -36.45
C ASN A 2 -14.08 -5.24 -35.79
N GLU A 3 -12.92 -5.84 -35.56
CA GLU A 3 -12.80 -7.02 -34.71
C GLU A 3 -13.31 -6.64 -33.31
N ILE A 4 -14.50 -7.13 -32.98
CA ILE A 4 -14.96 -7.16 -31.61
C ILE A 4 -14.07 -8.19 -30.91
N ILE A 5 -12.98 -7.71 -30.32
CA ILE A 5 -12.14 -8.52 -29.43
C ILE A 5 -13.09 -9.11 -28.39
N ASN A 6 -13.28 -10.43 -28.47
CA ASN A 6 -14.18 -11.17 -27.60
C ASN A 6 -13.52 -11.28 -26.22
N PHE A 7 -13.52 -10.16 -25.49
CA PHE A 7 -12.82 -9.87 -24.23
C PHE A 7 -13.18 -10.83 -23.09
N ASN A 8 -14.03 -11.84 -23.33
CA ASN A 8 -14.76 -12.54 -22.29
C ASN A 8 -14.25 -13.96 -22.04
N SER A 9 -13.79 -14.73 -23.04
CA SER A 9 -13.43 -16.15 -22.83
C SER A 9 -11.98 -16.33 -22.37
N GLU A 10 -11.01 -15.71 -23.04
CA GLU A 10 -9.60 -15.75 -22.65
C GLU A 10 -9.35 -15.03 -21.33
N PHE A 11 -9.95 -13.85 -21.15
CA PHE A 11 -9.91 -13.16 -19.87
C PHE A 11 -10.60 -13.97 -18.78
N LYS A 12 -11.79 -14.55 -19.01
CA LYS A 12 -12.41 -15.42 -17.99
C LYS A 12 -11.54 -16.63 -17.69
N SER A 13 -10.90 -17.24 -18.68
CA SER A 13 -10.04 -18.42 -18.47
C SER A 13 -8.78 -18.05 -17.69
N LEU A 14 -8.09 -16.98 -18.11
CA LEU A 14 -6.93 -16.43 -17.41
C LEU A 14 -7.32 -15.98 -16.01
N TRP A 15 -8.37 -15.18 -15.87
CA TRP A 15 -8.91 -14.75 -14.59
C TRP A 15 -9.38 -15.92 -13.74
N THR A 16 -9.94 -16.98 -14.28
CA THR A 16 -10.36 -18.16 -13.50
C THR A 16 -9.15 -18.95 -13.04
N LYS A 17 -8.11 -19.13 -13.88
CA LYS A 17 -6.84 -19.75 -13.47
C LYS A 17 -6.11 -18.91 -12.43
N THR A 18 -5.99 -17.62 -12.68
CA THR A 18 -5.37 -16.64 -11.80
C THR A 18 -6.16 -16.49 -10.50
N ARG A 19 -7.49 -16.41 -10.55
CA ARG A 19 -8.39 -16.40 -9.39
C ARG A 19 -8.36 -17.71 -8.63
N LYS A 20 -8.27 -18.88 -9.29
CA LYS A 20 -8.09 -20.16 -8.58
C LYS A 20 -6.77 -20.19 -7.81
N ARG A 21 -5.69 -19.68 -8.42
CA ARG A 21 -4.39 -19.46 -7.76
C ARG A 21 -4.47 -18.42 -6.63
N PHE A 22 -5.35 -17.41 -6.73
CA PHE A 22 -5.56 -16.39 -5.68
C PHE A 22 -6.63 -16.77 -4.62
N ASN A 23 -7.53 -17.71 -4.93
CA ASN A 23 -8.59 -18.20 -4.04
C ASN A 23 -8.15 -19.41 -3.22
N ASP A 24 -7.04 -20.07 -3.57
CA ASP A 24 -6.29 -20.84 -2.59
C ASP A 24 -5.98 -19.87 -1.45
N ALA A 25 -6.54 -20.14 -0.27
CA ALA A 25 -6.62 -19.24 0.89
C ALA A 25 -5.28 -18.72 1.43
N ASN A 26 -4.17 -19.01 0.75
CA ASN A 26 -2.81 -18.74 1.16
C ASN A 26 -2.14 -17.55 0.48
N ILE A 27 -2.64 -16.99 -0.63
CA ILE A 27 -1.90 -15.90 -1.30
C ILE A 27 -1.85 -14.61 -0.47
N TYR A 28 -2.99 -14.17 0.08
CA TYR A 28 -3.03 -12.94 0.87
C TYR A 28 -2.23 -13.12 2.15
N SER A 29 -2.36 -14.28 2.80
CA SER A 29 -1.58 -14.63 3.98
C SER A 29 -0.08 -14.68 3.67
N ALA A 30 0.31 -15.24 2.52
CA ALA A 30 1.70 -15.27 2.07
C ALA A 30 2.24 -13.86 1.80
N ILE A 31 1.50 -13.00 1.09
CA ILE A 31 1.88 -11.60 0.86
C ILE A 31 1.99 -10.83 2.18
N ILE A 32 1.03 -11.00 3.09
CA ILE A 32 1.05 -10.35 4.41
C ILE A 32 2.25 -10.83 5.24
N ASN A 33 2.55 -12.13 5.19
CA ASN A 33 3.71 -12.70 5.86
C ASN A 33 5.02 -12.17 5.27
N ASP A 34 5.12 -12.14 3.95
CA ASP A 34 6.25 -11.58 3.20
C ASP A 34 6.48 -10.11 3.58
N PHE A 35 5.41 -9.30 3.62
CA PHE A 35 5.50 -7.92 4.07
C PHE A 35 6.05 -7.78 5.49
N ARG A 36 5.62 -8.65 6.42
CA ARG A 36 6.07 -8.61 7.81
C ARG A 36 7.54 -9.02 7.95
N LEU A 37 7.96 -10.06 7.24
CA LEU A 37 9.33 -10.57 7.28
C LEU A 37 10.32 -9.61 6.61
N ASN A 38 9.89 -8.94 5.55
CA ASN A 38 10.74 -8.06 4.73
C ASN A 38 10.48 -6.57 4.96
N ALA A 39 9.93 -6.18 6.12
CA ALA A 39 9.71 -4.79 6.45
C ALA A 39 11.02 -4.09 6.82
N GLU A 40 11.39 -3.05 6.07
CA GLU A 40 12.60 -2.26 6.28
C GLU A 40 12.24 -0.85 6.75
N PHE A 41 13.09 -0.22 7.57
CA PHE A 41 12.91 1.19 7.94
C PHE A 41 13.08 2.10 6.73
N ILE A 42 12.28 3.17 6.65
CA ILE A 42 12.37 4.13 5.54
C ILE A 42 13.69 4.93 5.56
N SER A 43 14.38 5.00 6.70
CA SER A 43 15.69 5.63 6.87
C SER A 43 16.82 4.94 6.10
N GLY A 44 16.70 3.63 5.82
CA GLY A 44 17.76 2.85 5.15
C GLY A 44 17.85 3.04 3.63
N THR A 45 16.94 3.82 3.04
CA THR A 45 16.86 4.22 1.61
C THR A 45 17.44 3.21 0.61
N LYS A 46 16.77 2.06 0.44
CA LYS A 46 17.08 1.10 -0.65
C LYS A 46 15.97 1.00 -1.70
N TYR A 47 15.02 1.95 -1.76
CA TYR A 47 13.94 1.91 -2.75
C TYR A 47 14.42 2.12 -4.20
N ARG A 48 15.67 2.57 -4.42
CA ARG A 48 16.24 2.70 -5.78
C ARG A 48 16.27 1.36 -6.53
N ARG A 49 16.49 0.24 -5.83
CA ARG A 49 16.46 -1.10 -6.45
C ARG A 49 15.06 -1.49 -6.96
N LEU A 50 14.03 -0.76 -6.52
CA LEU A 50 12.63 -0.99 -6.85
C LEU A 50 12.12 -0.10 -7.99
N PHE A 51 13.00 0.71 -8.60
CA PHE A 51 12.60 1.48 -9.77
C PHE A 51 12.15 0.56 -10.90
N LYS A 52 11.05 0.94 -11.55
CA LYS A 52 10.39 0.20 -12.65
C LYS A 52 9.82 -1.16 -12.25
N ARG A 53 9.71 -1.45 -10.94
CA ARG A 53 9.06 -2.66 -10.44
C ARG A 53 7.57 -2.42 -10.23
N PHE A 54 6.75 -3.36 -10.68
CA PHE A 54 5.29 -3.29 -10.65
C PHE A 54 4.77 -4.12 -9.47
N GLY A 55 3.97 -3.55 -8.57
CA GLY A 55 3.55 -4.28 -7.38
C GLY A 55 2.74 -3.49 -6.35
N ILE A 56 2.64 -4.07 -5.16
CA ILE A 56 1.95 -3.52 -3.98
C ILE A 56 2.99 -3.19 -2.92
N TYR A 57 2.76 -2.12 -2.18
CA TYR A 57 3.58 -1.74 -1.04
C TYR A 57 2.71 -1.44 0.17
N VAL A 58 3.28 -1.64 1.34
CA VAL A 58 2.69 -1.32 2.63
C VAL A 58 3.67 -0.46 3.42
N PHE A 59 3.15 0.56 4.10
CA PHE A 59 3.83 1.23 5.19
C PHE A 59 3.27 0.73 6.51
N TYR A 60 4.15 0.53 7.48
CA TYR A 60 3.80 0.22 8.86
C TYR A 60 4.23 1.37 9.77
N ILE A 61 3.48 1.60 10.85
CA ILE A 61 3.78 2.58 11.89
C ILE A 61 3.94 1.87 13.23
N LYS A 62 4.98 2.23 13.98
CA LYS A 62 5.07 2.01 15.43
C LYS A 62 4.74 3.34 16.11
N PRO A 63 3.58 3.50 16.75
CA PRO A 63 3.15 4.82 17.22
C PRO A 63 4.01 5.27 18.42
N LEU A 64 4.31 6.57 18.49
CA LEU A 64 5.13 7.14 19.58
C LEU A 64 4.33 7.37 20.88
N LYS A 65 3.01 7.30 20.78
CA LYS A 65 2.04 7.42 21.87
C LYS A 65 0.83 6.55 21.55
N ALA A 66 0.06 6.18 22.56
CA ALA A 66 -1.26 5.61 22.31
C ALA A 66 -2.10 6.66 21.56
N TYR A 67 -2.74 6.26 20.48
CA TYR A 67 -3.59 7.15 19.68
C TYR A 67 -5.06 6.84 19.92
N SER A 68 -5.82 7.85 20.30
CA SER A 68 -7.24 7.96 19.95
C SER A 68 -7.40 8.41 18.49
N LEU A 69 -8.63 8.33 17.97
CA LEU A 69 -8.93 8.83 16.62
C LEU A 69 -8.72 10.34 16.53
N GLU A 70 -9.08 11.07 17.57
CA GLU A 70 -8.93 12.51 17.70
C GLU A 70 -7.45 12.92 17.68
N GLU A 71 -6.60 12.25 18.46
CA GLU A 71 -5.16 12.50 18.48
C GLU A 71 -4.51 12.15 17.15
N LEU A 72 -4.90 11.03 16.53
CA LEU A 72 -4.37 10.67 15.21
C LEU A 72 -4.80 11.71 14.17
N SER A 73 -6.04 12.22 14.26
CA SER A 73 -6.55 13.28 13.40
C SER A 73 -5.79 14.59 13.57
N ALA A 74 -5.49 14.99 14.79
CA ALA A 74 -4.70 16.19 15.07
C ALA A 74 -3.26 16.07 14.53
N ASP A 75 -2.63 14.90 14.67
CA ASP A 75 -1.26 14.70 14.21
C ASP A 75 -1.16 14.42 12.70
N TRP A 76 -2.20 13.87 12.08
CA TRP A 76 -2.25 13.56 10.65
C TRP A 76 -2.78 14.70 9.78
N ASN A 77 -3.70 15.52 10.27
CA ASN A 77 -4.17 16.68 9.53
C ASN A 77 -3.25 17.86 9.81
N PHE A 78 -2.57 18.33 8.77
CA PHE A 78 -1.62 19.42 8.87
C PHE A 78 -2.01 20.52 7.89
N ASP A 79 -2.08 21.75 8.38
CA ASP A 79 -2.41 22.91 7.56
C ASP A 79 -1.35 23.13 6.48
N GLY A 80 -1.78 23.45 5.26
CA GLY A 80 -0.91 23.60 4.10
C GLY A 80 -0.58 22.30 3.36
N TYR A 81 -1.01 21.13 3.87
CA TYR A 81 -0.93 19.89 3.10
C TYR A 81 -2.10 19.78 2.13
N SER A 82 -1.80 19.51 0.86
CA SER A 82 -2.80 19.16 -0.16
C SER A 82 -2.73 17.67 -0.50
N ASN A 83 -3.73 17.09 -1.18
CA ASN A 83 -3.61 15.78 -1.85
C ASN A 83 -2.92 14.67 -1.04
N TYR A 84 -3.45 14.34 0.14
CA TYR A 84 -2.92 13.26 0.98
C TYR A 84 -4.04 12.31 1.42
N PRO A 85 -3.72 11.03 1.70
CA PRO A 85 -4.71 10.08 2.17
C PRO A 85 -5.26 10.50 3.53
N ARG A 86 -6.51 10.13 3.82
CA ARG A 86 -7.19 10.46 5.07
C ARG A 86 -7.19 9.27 6.02
N ILE A 87 -7.51 9.52 7.27
CA ILE A 87 -7.73 8.45 8.26
C ILE A 87 -8.98 7.67 7.85
N ILE A 88 -8.89 6.35 7.86
CA ILE A 88 -10.01 5.44 7.61
C ILE A 88 -10.60 5.03 8.96
N LYS A 89 -11.58 5.80 9.44
CA LYS A 89 -12.17 5.63 10.78
C LYS A 89 -12.54 4.18 11.09
N SER A 90 -13.26 3.52 10.17
CA SER A 90 -13.68 2.12 10.34
C SER A 90 -12.53 1.10 10.42
N LYS A 91 -11.36 1.42 9.87
CA LYS A 91 -10.16 0.55 9.98
C LYS A 91 -9.37 0.86 11.23
N PHE A 92 -9.31 2.14 11.63
CA PHE A 92 -8.66 2.53 12.88
C PHE A 92 -9.43 1.98 14.10
N SER A 93 -10.75 2.09 14.11
CA SER A 93 -11.61 1.54 15.17
C SER A 93 -11.68 0.00 15.21
N PHE A 94 -10.99 -0.71 14.29
CA PHE A 94 -10.82 -2.16 14.40
C PHE A 94 -9.86 -2.54 15.54
N TYR A 95 -9.02 -1.60 15.98
CA TYR A 95 -8.09 -1.80 17.07
C TYR A 95 -8.70 -1.25 18.35
N ASP A 96 -8.92 -2.11 19.36
CA ASP A 96 -9.51 -1.72 20.64
C ASP A 96 -8.59 -0.77 21.42
N GLU A 97 -7.29 -1.03 21.39
CA GLU A 97 -6.26 -0.19 22.03
C GLU A 97 -5.00 -0.12 21.15
N ILE A 98 -4.43 1.08 21.03
CA ILE A 98 -3.19 1.33 20.31
C ILE A 98 -2.00 1.23 21.26
N ASN A 99 -1.26 0.14 21.16
CA ASN A 99 -0.07 -0.15 21.95
C ASN A 99 1.19 0.40 21.26
N THR A 100 2.00 1.18 21.97
CA THR A 100 3.23 1.79 21.44
C THR A 100 4.33 0.80 21.10
N GLU A 101 4.24 -0.44 21.56
CA GLU A 101 5.20 -1.50 21.26
C GLU A 101 4.91 -2.24 19.95
N ASN A 102 3.71 -2.09 19.40
CA ASN A 102 3.25 -2.83 18.22
C ASN A 102 3.45 -2.07 16.91
N TRP A 103 3.61 -2.84 15.83
CA TRP A 103 3.62 -2.33 14.46
C TRP A 103 2.25 -2.50 13.82
N TYR A 104 1.71 -1.42 13.27
CA TYR A 104 0.38 -1.39 12.66
C TYR A 104 0.47 -1.11 11.16
N PRO A 105 -0.37 -1.74 10.32
CA PRO A 105 -0.53 -1.34 8.93
C PRO A 105 -0.99 0.12 8.87
N PHE A 106 -0.19 0.96 8.22
CA PHE A 106 -0.43 2.39 8.16
C PHE A 106 -1.07 2.79 6.84
N TYR A 107 -0.50 2.33 5.73
CA TYR A 107 -0.99 2.64 4.39
C TYR A 107 -0.65 1.49 3.44
N ILE A 108 -1.55 1.18 2.51
CA ILE A 108 -1.32 0.20 1.45
C ILE A 108 -1.61 0.89 0.13
N GLY A 109 -0.74 0.68 -0.85
CA GLY A 109 -0.91 1.18 -2.20
C GLY A 109 -0.31 0.26 -3.24
N LYS A 110 -0.56 0.59 -4.51
CA LYS A 110 -0.02 -0.12 -5.68
C LYS A 110 0.71 0.85 -6.61
N ALA A 111 1.69 0.36 -7.35
CA ALA A 111 2.45 1.17 -8.29
C ALA A 111 3.00 0.35 -9.45
N GLU A 112 3.12 1.00 -10.60
CA GLU A 112 3.89 0.46 -11.75
C GLU A 112 5.39 0.65 -11.57
N ASN A 113 5.74 1.59 -10.70
CA ASN A 113 7.10 1.93 -10.31
C ASN A 113 7.14 2.09 -8.80
N LEU A 114 7.32 0.98 -8.09
CA LEU A 114 7.37 0.91 -6.63
C LEU A 114 8.40 1.89 -6.06
N GLY A 115 9.61 1.93 -6.63
CA GLY A 115 10.69 2.81 -6.17
C GLY A 115 10.32 4.29 -6.22
N SER A 116 9.77 4.76 -7.35
CA SER A 116 9.29 6.15 -7.48
C SER A 116 8.20 6.43 -6.47
N ARG A 117 7.22 5.53 -6.37
CA ARG A 117 6.05 5.77 -5.55
C ARG A 117 6.38 5.82 -4.06
N ILE A 118 7.17 4.87 -3.57
CA ILE A 118 7.65 4.83 -2.19
C ILE A 118 8.47 6.10 -1.87
N ASN A 119 9.34 6.52 -2.80
CA ASN A 119 10.09 7.75 -2.68
C ASN A 119 9.19 8.99 -2.55
N GLU A 120 8.15 9.11 -3.38
CA GLU A 120 7.18 10.21 -3.31
C GLU A 120 6.48 10.25 -1.95
N HIS A 121 6.05 9.10 -1.42
CA HIS A 121 5.43 9.02 -0.10
C HIS A 121 6.33 9.51 1.03
N ILE A 122 7.63 9.19 0.96
CA ILE A 122 8.61 9.51 2.01
C ILE A 122 9.10 10.96 1.88
N ASN A 123 9.46 11.40 0.68
CA ASN A 123 10.26 12.61 0.47
C ASN A 123 9.48 13.83 -0.03
N HIS A 124 8.22 13.67 -0.46
CA HIS A 124 7.42 14.83 -0.83
C HIS A 124 7.02 15.66 0.39
N LYS A 125 7.01 16.97 0.17
CA LYS A 125 6.52 17.97 1.13
C LYS A 125 5.01 18.12 1.05
N GLY A 126 4.44 18.77 2.07
CA GLY A 126 3.02 19.11 2.18
C GLY A 126 2.43 19.81 0.94
N GLU A 127 3.17 20.73 0.35
CA GLU A 127 2.68 21.59 -0.75
C GLU A 127 2.57 20.87 -2.11
N ILE A 128 3.29 19.77 -2.30
CA ILE A 128 3.41 19.09 -3.60
C ILE A 128 2.05 18.53 -4.03
N THR A 129 1.57 18.85 -5.23
CA THR A 129 0.23 18.41 -5.68
C THR A 129 0.13 16.89 -5.89
N THR A 130 1.24 16.19 -6.11
CA THR A 130 1.26 14.73 -6.24
C THR A 130 0.73 14.06 -4.98
N TYR A 131 -0.30 13.23 -5.15
CA TYR A 131 -0.93 12.52 -4.05
C TYR A 131 0.08 11.66 -3.30
N GLY A 132 0.13 11.69 -1.97
CA GLY A 132 1.10 10.90 -1.21
C GLY A 132 0.96 11.05 0.30
N LEU A 133 1.68 10.22 1.06
CA LEU A 133 1.70 10.30 2.52
C LEU A 133 2.42 11.58 2.98
N LYS A 134 3.46 12.00 2.23
CA LYS A 134 4.24 13.22 2.47
C LYS A 134 4.87 13.23 3.85
N LEU A 135 5.60 12.16 4.15
CA LEU A 135 6.13 11.89 5.49
C LEU A 135 7.23 12.87 5.91
N LYS A 136 7.93 13.49 4.95
CA LYS A 136 9.11 14.33 5.19
C LYS A 136 8.93 15.37 6.30
N ASP A 137 7.81 16.10 6.29
CA ASP A 137 7.58 17.20 7.24
C ASP A 137 6.56 16.84 8.33
N ARG A 138 6.25 15.54 8.51
CA ARG A 138 5.29 15.07 9.53
C ARG A 138 5.98 14.72 10.84
N LYS A 139 5.86 15.60 11.84
CA LYS A 139 6.56 15.52 13.15
C LYS A 139 6.46 14.14 13.85
N PHE A 140 5.30 13.50 13.84
CA PHE A 140 5.06 12.24 14.57
C PHE A 140 5.25 10.98 13.72
N PHE A 141 5.59 11.12 12.44
CA PHE A 141 5.71 10.01 11.47
C PHE A 141 7.12 10.03 10.86
N THR A 142 8.10 9.65 11.69
CA THR A 142 9.53 9.80 11.42
C THR A 142 10.15 8.56 10.78
N PRO A 143 11.36 8.67 10.21
CA PRO A 143 12.05 7.51 9.65
C PRO A 143 12.33 6.36 10.63
N GLN A 144 12.31 6.63 11.93
CA GLN A 144 12.59 5.66 12.99
C GLN A 144 11.34 4.87 13.40
N ASN A 145 10.15 5.38 13.12
CA ASN A 145 8.90 4.73 13.52
C ASN A 145 8.05 4.26 12.34
N ILE A 146 8.51 4.49 11.10
CA ILE A 146 7.90 3.99 9.88
C ILE A 146 8.78 2.91 9.23
N LYS A 147 8.15 1.79 8.89
CA LYS A 147 8.71 0.77 8.00
C LYS A 147 7.92 0.71 6.71
N TYR A 148 8.53 0.16 5.67
CA TYR A 148 7.84 -0.21 4.44
C TYR A 148 8.21 -1.63 4.03
N SER A 149 7.32 -2.27 3.30
CA SER A 149 7.59 -3.50 2.57
C SER A 149 6.84 -3.47 1.24
N PHE A 150 7.16 -4.40 0.36
CA PHE A 150 6.59 -4.48 -0.97
C PHE A 150 6.51 -5.92 -1.45
N TRP A 151 5.62 -6.13 -2.42
CA TRP A 151 5.41 -7.38 -3.10
C TRP A 151 5.35 -7.07 -4.59
N GLU A 152 6.14 -7.80 -5.35
CA GLU A 152 6.25 -7.59 -6.79
C GLU A 152 5.38 -8.57 -7.54
N LEU A 153 4.88 -8.12 -8.69
CA LEU A 153 4.18 -9.01 -9.58
C LEU A 153 5.13 -10.16 -9.99
N PRO A 154 4.68 -11.43 -9.91
CA PRO A 154 5.45 -12.61 -10.29
C PRO A 154 6.02 -12.52 -11.71
N GLU A 155 7.17 -13.17 -11.93
CA GLU A 155 7.90 -13.16 -13.20
C GLU A 155 7.02 -13.55 -14.39
N ASP A 156 6.20 -14.59 -14.21
CA ASP A 156 5.29 -15.14 -15.21
C ASP A 156 4.18 -14.17 -15.63
N LEU A 157 3.99 -13.07 -14.90
CA LEU A 157 3.01 -12.04 -15.20
C LEU A 157 3.65 -10.72 -15.66
N LYS A 158 4.99 -10.61 -15.74
CA LYS A 158 5.66 -9.34 -16.11
C LYS A 158 5.31 -8.89 -17.53
N ASP A 159 5.24 -9.82 -18.47
CA ASP A 159 4.91 -9.54 -19.87
C ASP A 159 3.40 -9.47 -20.16
N SER A 160 2.57 -9.66 -19.13
CA SER A 160 1.12 -9.47 -19.26
C SER A 160 0.78 -8.02 -19.67
N PRO A 161 -0.30 -7.81 -20.45
CA PRO A 161 -0.75 -6.48 -20.82
C PRO A 161 -0.94 -5.57 -19.60
N LYS A 162 -0.60 -4.29 -19.77
CA LYS A 162 -0.63 -3.29 -18.69
C LYS A 162 -1.97 -3.26 -17.94
N ASP A 163 -3.08 -3.27 -18.68
CA ASP A 163 -4.42 -3.19 -18.11
C ASP A 163 -4.77 -4.42 -17.26
N ILE A 164 -4.29 -5.60 -17.66
CA ILE A 164 -4.42 -6.83 -16.88
C ILE A 164 -3.64 -6.70 -15.56
N LYS A 165 -2.37 -6.26 -15.61
CA LYS A 165 -1.56 -6.04 -14.40
C LYS A 165 -2.22 -5.02 -13.45
N GLN A 166 -2.74 -3.92 -13.99
CA GLN A 166 -3.46 -2.93 -13.18
C GLN A 166 -4.74 -3.49 -12.56
N PHE A 167 -5.51 -4.27 -13.31
CA PHE A 167 -6.72 -4.93 -12.81
C PHE A 167 -6.39 -5.89 -11.65
N LEU A 168 -5.39 -6.74 -11.83
CA LEU A 168 -4.91 -7.68 -10.81
C LEU A 168 -4.49 -6.94 -9.53
N LEU A 169 -3.63 -5.93 -9.66
CA LEU A 169 -3.15 -5.18 -8.50
C LEU A 169 -4.28 -4.41 -7.81
N LYS A 170 -5.26 -3.88 -8.54
CA LYS A 170 -6.42 -3.20 -7.94
C LYS A 170 -7.23 -4.17 -7.08
N HIS A 171 -7.43 -5.40 -7.56
CA HIS A 171 -8.12 -6.43 -6.78
C HIS A 171 -7.31 -6.81 -5.54
N LEU A 172 -6.03 -7.14 -5.71
CA LEU A 172 -5.14 -7.50 -4.61
C LEU A 172 -5.02 -6.42 -3.54
N GLU A 173 -4.82 -5.16 -3.95
CA GLU A 173 -4.73 -4.00 -3.03
C GLU A 173 -6.00 -3.89 -2.19
N ARG A 174 -7.18 -4.01 -2.81
CA ARG A 174 -8.46 -3.94 -2.10
C ARG A 174 -8.56 -5.03 -1.03
N GLU A 175 -8.29 -6.28 -1.40
CA GLU A 175 -8.38 -7.42 -0.46
C GLU A 175 -7.34 -7.30 0.67
N LEU A 176 -6.13 -6.83 0.38
CA LEU A 176 -5.10 -6.57 1.39
C LEU A 176 -5.52 -5.44 2.34
N ARG A 177 -6.10 -4.35 1.85
CA ARG A 177 -6.66 -3.27 2.69
C ARG A 177 -7.78 -3.79 3.59
N GLU A 178 -8.61 -4.69 3.09
CA GLU A 178 -9.65 -5.32 3.90
C GLU A 178 -9.11 -6.24 4.98
N LYS A 179 -8.03 -6.98 4.72
CA LYS A 179 -7.43 -7.91 5.69
C LYS A 179 -6.52 -7.23 6.71
N MET A 180 -5.75 -6.25 6.26
CA MET A 180 -4.73 -5.59 7.10
C MET A 180 -5.24 -4.34 7.83
N LYS A 181 -6.39 -3.78 7.42
CA LYS A 181 -7.03 -2.63 8.06
C LYS A 181 -6.09 -1.41 8.25
N PRO A 182 -5.46 -0.88 7.19
CA PRO A 182 -4.54 0.24 7.33
C PRO A 182 -5.22 1.49 7.87
N TRP A 183 -4.53 2.23 8.74
CA TRP A 183 -5.08 3.44 9.39
C TRP A 183 -5.37 4.57 8.40
N ILE A 184 -4.52 4.72 7.38
CA ILE A 184 -4.53 5.81 6.41
C ILE A 184 -4.83 5.27 5.02
N GLY A 185 -5.62 6.01 4.25
CA GLY A 185 -6.01 5.58 2.92
C GLY A 185 -6.74 6.59 2.07
N LYS A 186 -6.93 6.22 0.80
CA LYS A 186 -7.90 6.89 -0.05
C LYS A 186 -9.29 6.39 0.33
N HIS A 187 -10.20 7.32 0.60
CA HIS A 187 -11.65 7.13 0.61
C HIS A 187 -12.16 7.18 -0.82
#